data_AF-A0A4P7LHU7-F1
#
_entry.id   AF-A0A4P7LHU7-F1
#
_cell.length_a   1.000
_cell.length_b   1.000
_cell.length_c   1.000
_cell.angle_alpha   90.00
_cell.angle_beta   90.00
_cell.angle_gamma   90.00
#
_symmetry.space_group_name_H-M   'P 1'
#
loop_
_entity.id
_entity.type
_entity.pdbx_description
1 polymer ?
#
loop_
_entity_poly.entity_id
_entity_poly.type
_entity_poly.pdbx_seq_one_letter_code
_entity_poly.pdbx_strand_id
1 'polypeptide(L)'
;MLQSREGQRVPNVSFRVRDDNEWKTITTGELFSGKTVVVFSLPGAFTPTCSSTHLPRYNELAPVFAKHGVDDILCVSVNDTFVMNEWAKDQESGNITMIPDGNGEFTEGMGMLVDKADLGFGKRSWRYSMLVRDGVVEKMFIEPEEPGDPFKVSDADTMLNHIAPGARKPDQVVVFSKVGCSFCAKAKQLLDDNGFDYIDVPLDNKVRGKVLGAVSGEMTAPQVFINGKLVGGAEALQRYLAS
;
A
#
# COMPACT_ATOMS: atom_id res chain seq x y z
N MET A 1 -27.36 -7.70 -2.06
CA MET A 1 -26.38 -8.22 -1.11
C MET A 1 -25.27 -8.86 -1.90
N LEU A 2 -24.08 -8.25 -1.85
CA LEU A 2 -22.87 -8.77 -2.47
C LEU A 2 -22.52 -10.12 -1.86
N GLN A 3 -22.12 -11.09 -2.70
CA GLN A 3 -21.82 -12.45 -2.26
C GLN A 3 -20.33 -12.74 -2.34
N SER A 4 -19.82 -13.46 -1.34
CA SER A 4 -18.46 -13.96 -1.34
C SER A 4 -18.25 -14.98 -2.46
N ARG A 5 -17.04 -14.98 -3.04
CA ARG A 5 -16.57 -15.98 -4.01
C ARG A 5 -15.50 -16.91 -3.45
N GLU A 6 -15.34 -16.96 -2.13
CA GLU A 6 -14.45 -17.92 -1.46
C GLU A 6 -14.71 -19.36 -1.97
N GLY A 7 -13.62 -20.09 -2.25
CA GLY A 7 -13.61 -21.42 -2.84
C GLY A 7 -13.80 -21.47 -4.36
N GLN A 8 -14.06 -20.35 -5.02
CA GLN A 8 -14.24 -20.29 -6.48
C GLN A 8 -12.99 -19.77 -7.18
N ARG A 9 -12.80 -20.17 -8.45
CA ARG A 9 -11.77 -19.56 -9.30
C ARG A 9 -12.15 -18.12 -9.64
N VAL A 10 -11.14 -17.25 -9.74
CA VAL A 10 -11.27 -15.90 -10.28
C VAL A 10 -11.75 -15.95 -11.74
N PRO A 11 -12.45 -14.91 -12.24
CA PRO A 11 -12.86 -14.84 -13.63
C PRO A 11 -11.71 -15.04 -14.60
N ASN A 12 -11.97 -15.70 -15.73
CA ASN A 12 -10.99 -15.84 -16.81
C ASN A 12 -11.15 -14.67 -17.79
N VAL A 13 -10.32 -13.63 -17.64
CA VAL A 13 -10.38 -12.41 -18.46
C VAL A 13 -8.99 -11.96 -18.91
N SER A 14 -8.95 -10.98 -19.81
CA SER A 14 -7.73 -10.37 -20.34
C SER A 14 -7.80 -8.85 -20.20
N PHE A 15 -6.77 -8.26 -19.62
CA PHE A 15 -6.65 -6.81 -19.43
C PHE A 15 -5.81 -6.19 -20.54
N ARG A 16 -6.29 -5.10 -21.12
CA ARG A 16 -5.52 -4.29 -22.07
C ARG A 16 -4.72 -3.26 -21.30
N VAL A 17 -3.40 -3.44 -21.27
CA VAL A 17 -2.48 -2.57 -20.54
C VAL A 17 -1.58 -1.82 -21.51
N ARG A 18 -1.13 -0.64 -21.09
CA ARG A 18 -0.13 0.15 -21.79
C ARG A 18 1.15 0.14 -20.97
N ASP A 19 2.22 -0.40 -21.53
CA ASP A 19 3.52 -0.51 -20.88
C ASP A 19 4.59 -0.02 -21.87
N ASP A 20 5.43 0.93 -21.44
CA ASP A 20 6.40 1.62 -22.31
C ASP A 20 5.82 2.13 -23.65
N ASN A 21 4.60 2.68 -23.61
CA ASN A 21 3.81 3.11 -24.77
C ASN A 21 3.38 2.02 -25.75
N GLU A 22 3.62 0.75 -25.43
CA GLU A 22 3.15 -0.38 -26.20
C GLU A 22 1.88 -0.98 -25.60
N TRP A 23 1.01 -1.50 -26.46
CA TRP A 23 -0.14 -2.26 -26.03
C TRP A 23 0.28 -3.68 -25.70
N LYS A 24 0.00 -4.11 -24.46
CA LYS A 24 0.14 -5.49 -24.03
C LYS A 24 -1.19 -6.04 -23.55
N THR A 25 -1.26 -7.35 -23.44
CA THR A 25 -2.37 -8.06 -22.81
C THR A 25 -1.83 -8.87 -21.67
N ILE A 26 -2.45 -8.68 -20.50
CA ILE A 26 -2.18 -9.47 -19.31
C ILE A 26 -3.42 -10.32 -19.05
N THR A 27 -3.24 -11.62 -18.87
CA THR A 27 -4.34 -12.55 -18.58
C THR A 27 -4.43 -12.83 -17.09
N THR A 28 -5.62 -13.23 -16.60
CA THR A 28 -5.73 -13.73 -15.22
C THR A 28 -4.89 -14.99 -14.98
N GLY A 29 -4.65 -15.80 -16.02
CA GLY A 29 -3.73 -16.93 -15.95
C GLY A 29 -2.31 -16.51 -15.54
N GLU A 30 -1.76 -15.47 -16.17
CA GLU A 30 -0.43 -14.93 -15.85
C GLU A 30 -0.37 -14.29 -14.45
N LEU A 31 -1.46 -13.66 -14.03
CA LEU A 31 -1.55 -13.01 -12.73
C LEU A 31 -1.65 -14.00 -11.57
N PHE A 32 -2.36 -15.12 -11.73
CA PHE A 32 -2.77 -15.96 -10.60
C PHE A 32 -2.30 -17.42 -10.61
N SER A 33 -1.90 -17.99 -11.75
CA SER A 33 -1.57 -19.42 -11.82
C SER A 33 -0.30 -19.74 -11.05
N GLY A 34 -0.37 -20.72 -10.14
CA GLY A 34 0.75 -21.13 -9.29
C GLY A 34 1.22 -20.09 -8.27
N LYS A 35 0.48 -18.98 -8.10
CA LYS A 35 0.85 -17.86 -7.23
C LYS A 35 -0.10 -17.70 -6.05
N THR A 36 0.40 -17.12 -4.97
CA THR A 36 -0.38 -16.53 -3.88
C THR A 36 -0.44 -15.02 -4.09
N VAL A 37 -1.63 -14.48 -4.33
CA VAL A 37 -1.83 -13.10 -4.73
C VAL A 37 -2.80 -12.42 -3.79
N VAL A 38 -2.41 -11.25 -3.28
CA VAL A 38 -3.35 -10.34 -2.62
C VAL A 38 -3.95 -9.42 -3.66
N VAL A 39 -5.27 -9.29 -3.68
CA VAL A 39 -5.97 -8.35 -4.54
C VAL A 39 -6.80 -7.43 -3.68
N PHE A 40 -6.80 -6.14 -4.00
CA PHE A 40 -7.79 -5.21 -3.47
C PHE A 40 -8.37 -4.38 -4.62
N SER A 41 -9.68 -4.15 -4.53
CA SER A 41 -10.43 -3.39 -5.52
C SER A 41 -11.05 -2.16 -4.89
N LEU A 42 -11.26 -1.15 -5.71
CA LEU A 42 -11.72 0.17 -5.30
C LEU A 42 -12.66 0.80 -6.33
N PRO A 43 -13.51 1.75 -5.90
CA PRO A 43 -14.47 2.42 -6.78
C PRO A 43 -13.85 3.15 -7.97
N GLY A 44 -12.65 3.72 -7.82
CA GLY A 44 -12.00 4.45 -8.89
C GLY A 44 -10.66 5.05 -8.48
N ALA A 45 -9.74 5.16 -9.44
CA ALA A 45 -8.50 5.91 -9.31
C ALA A 45 -8.75 7.38 -8.89
N PHE A 46 -7.78 8.01 -8.22
CA PHE A 46 -7.83 9.40 -7.71
C PHE A 46 -8.93 9.71 -6.68
N THR A 47 -9.72 8.73 -6.24
CA THR A 47 -10.73 8.98 -5.19
C THR A 47 -10.09 9.07 -3.79
N PRO A 48 -10.67 9.83 -2.83
CA PRO A 48 -9.97 10.23 -1.60
C PRO A 48 -9.46 9.09 -0.72
N THR A 49 -10.31 8.13 -0.34
CA THR A 49 -9.93 7.01 0.54
C THR A 49 -8.95 6.07 -0.16
N CYS A 50 -9.12 5.89 -1.47
CA CYS A 50 -8.24 5.05 -2.27
C CYS A 50 -6.80 5.59 -2.28
N SER A 51 -6.66 6.92 -2.34
CA SER A 51 -5.37 7.59 -2.52
C SER A 51 -4.69 7.97 -1.20
N SER A 52 -5.44 8.10 -0.10
CA SER A 52 -4.87 8.52 1.19
C SER A 52 -4.49 7.36 2.12
N THR A 53 -5.17 6.21 2.00
CA THR A 53 -4.98 5.11 2.96
C THR A 53 -4.90 3.74 2.30
N HIS A 54 -5.84 3.39 1.42
CA HIS A 54 -5.99 2.01 0.95
C HIS A 54 -4.78 1.51 0.15
N LEU A 55 -4.48 2.14 -1.00
CA LEU A 55 -3.34 1.78 -1.84
C LEU A 55 -1.98 2.02 -1.14
N PRO A 56 -1.73 3.18 -0.50
CA PRO A 56 -0.44 3.44 0.16
C PRO A 56 -0.09 2.39 1.23
N ARG A 57 -1.07 1.93 2.02
CA ARG A 57 -0.81 0.98 3.09
C ARG A 57 -0.49 -0.42 2.57
N TYR A 58 -1.12 -0.86 1.48
CA TYR A 58 -0.70 -2.10 0.79
C TYR A 58 0.72 -1.98 0.23
N ASN A 59 1.07 -0.83 -0.36
CA ASN A 59 2.41 -0.57 -0.90
C ASN A 59 3.49 -0.61 0.19
N GLU A 60 3.21 -0.01 1.36
CA GLU A 60 4.09 -0.02 2.54
C GLU A 60 4.27 -1.44 3.10
N LEU A 61 3.21 -2.24 3.18
CA LEU A 61 3.24 -3.59 3.75
C LEU A 61 3.69 -4.67 2.77
N ALA A 62 3.89 -4.34 1.48
CA ALA A 62 4.25 -5.30 0.44
C ALA A 62 5.49 -6.16 0.78
N PRO A 63 6.59 -5.62 1.35
CA PRO A 63 7.73 -6.45 1.76
C PRO A 63 7.38 -7.47 2.86
N VAL A 64 6.45 -7.13 3.75
CA VAL A 64 5.98 -8.04 4.81
C VAL A 64 5.10 -9.13 4.23
N PHE A 65 4.19 -8.77 3.32
CA PHE A 65 3.40 -9.75 2.57
C PHE A 65 4.29 -10.74 1.82
N ALA A 66 5.32 -10.24 1.11
CA ALA A 66 6.28 -11.08 0.39
C ALA A 66 7.02 -12.05 1.32
N LYS A 67 7.49 -11.56 2.48
CA LYS A 67 8.12 -12.41 3.51
C LYS A 67 7.20 -13.52 4.02
N HIS A 68 5.88 -13.34 3.93
CA HIS A 68 4.86 -14.30 4.33
C HIS A 68 4.24 -15.06 3.15
N GLY A 69 4.92 -15.08 1.99
CA GLY A 69 4.59 -15.96 0.87
C GLY A 69 3.54 -15.42 -0.10
N VAL A 70 3.31 -14.11 -0.11
CA VAL A 70 2.55 -13.44 -1.19
C VAL A 70 3.51 -13.11 -2.34
N ASP A 71 3.21 -13.60 -3.54
CA ASP A 71 4.03 -13.37 -4.74
C ASP A 71 3.77 -11.98 -5.34
N ASP A 72 2.51 -11.58 -5.41
CA ASP A 72 2.07 -10.33 -6.04
C ASP A 72 0.95 -9.65 -5.23
N ILE A 73 0.92 -8.31 -5.25
CA ILE A 73 -0.21 -7.51 -4.78
C ILE A 73 -0.80 -6.73 -5.95
N LEU A 74 -2.09 -6.91 -6.19
CA LEU A 74 -2.82 -6.30 -7.30
C LEU A 74 -3.83 -5.27 -6.80
N CYS A 75 -3.82 -4.09 -7.41
CA CYS A 75 -4.86 -3.08 -7.24
C CYS A 75 -5.76 -3.07 -8.48
N VAL A 76 -7.01 -3.51 -8.34
CA VAL A 76 -8.00 -3.53 -9.44
C VAL A 76 -8.88 -2.30 -9.35
N SER A 77 -9.12 -1.65 -10.50
CA SER A 77 -10.20 -0.66 -10.58
C SER A 77 -10.83 -0.65 -11.96
N VAL A 78 -12.11 -0.28 -12.02
CA VAL A 78 -12.85 -0.11 -13.26
C VAL A 78 -12.47 1.22 -13.90
N ASN A 79 -11.24 1.27 -14.39
CA ASN A 79 -10.59 2.39 -15.07
C ASN A 79 -9.70 1.82 -16.18
N ASP A 80 -9.49 2.58 -17.24
CA ASP A 80 -8.57 2.21 -18.30
C ASP A 80 -7.09 2.36 -17.87
N THR A 81 -6.20 1.78 -18.67
CA THR A 81 -4.75 1.77 -18.39
C THR A 81 -4.12 3.16 -18.35
N PHE A 82 -4.65 4.16 -19.05
CA PHE A 82 -4.06 5.49 -19.02
C PHE A 82 -4.25 6.13 -17.66
N VAL A 83 -5.47 6.07 -17.15
CA VAL A 83 -5.80 6.57 -15.81
C VAL A 83 -5.05 5.78 -14.74
N MET A 84 -5.05 4.45 -14.82
CA MET A 84 -4.37 3.61 -13.83
C MET A 84 -2.86 3.83 -13.81
N ASN A 85 -2.22 4.05 -14.96
CA ASN A 85 -0.78 4.31 -15.04
C ASN A 85 -0.40 5.67 -14.45
N GLU A 86 -1.15 6.73 -14.76
CA GLU A 86 -0.87 8.05 -14.18
C GLU A 86 -1.15 8.07 -12.68
N TRP A 87 -2.19 7.37 -12.23
CA TRP A 87 -2.45 7.22 -10.80
C TRP A 87 -1.35 6.41 -10.09
N ALA A 88 -0.82 5.35 -10.71
CA ALA A 88 0.31 4.60 -10.16
C ALA A 88 1.54 5.48 -9.88
N LYS A 89 1.83 6.40 -10.81
CA LYS A 89 2.92 7.38 -10.68
C LYS A 89 2.64 8.39 -9.57
N ASP A 90 1.44 8.95 -9.55
CA ASP A 90 0.99 9.90 -8.52
C ASP A 90 1.05 9.31 -7.10
N GLN A 91 0.77 8.01 -6.97
CA GLN A 91 0.74 7.30 -5.71
C GLN A 91 2.08 6.64 -5.33
N GLU A 92 3.09 6.72 -6.20
CA GLU A 92 4.41 6.09 -6.01
C GLU A 92 4.30 4.59 -5.62
N SER A 93 3.36 3.88 -6.23
CA SER A 93 2.92 2.53 -5.82
C SER A 93 3.80 1.40 -6.37
N GLY A 94 5.13 1.54 -6.29
CA GLY A 94 6.10 0.67 -6.96
C GLY A 94 6.06 -0.81 -6.57
N ASN A 95 5.45 -1.17 -5.43
CA ASN A 95 5.29 -2.56 -5.00
C ASN A 95 3.94 -3.18 -5.41
N ILE A 96 3.09 -2.44 -6.11
CA ILE A 96 1.71 -2.85 -6.44
C ILE A 96 1.54 -2.89 -7.96
N THR A 97 1.01 -4.01 -8.47
CA THR A 97 0.62 -4.09 -9.88
C THR A 97 -0.79 -3.52 -10.06
N MET A 98 -0.90 -2.49 -10.89
CA MET A 98 -2.16 -1.80 -11.18
C MET A 98 -2.90 -2.50 -12.32
N ILE A 99 -4.12 -2.98 -12.07
CA ILE A 99 -4.92 -3.75 -13.02
C ILE A 99 -6.07 -2.88 -13.57
N PRO A 100 -6.01 -2.45 -14.84
CA PRO A 100 -7.03 -1.62 -15.46
C PRO A 100 -8.19 -2.48 -15.98
N ASP A 101 -9.14 -2.79 -15.10
CA ASP A 101 -10.38 -3.49 -15.47
C ASP A 101 -11.37 -2.52 -16.15
N GLY A 102 -10.92 -1.84 -17.22
CA GLY A 102 -11.64 -0.71 -17.81
C GLY A 102 -13.05 -1.03 -18.34
N ASN A 103 -13.29 -2.28 -18.71
CA ASN A 103 -14.63 -2.77 -19.11
C ASN A 103 -15.47 -3.28 -17.93
N GLY A 104 -14.87 -3.44 -16.75
CA GLY A 104 -15.51 -4.02 -15.58
C GLY A 104 -15.74 -5.53 -15.67
N GLU A 105 -15.12 -6.24 -16.63
CA GLU A 105 -15.35 -7.67 -16.88
C GLU A 105 -14.88 -8.53 -15.71
N PHE A 106 -13.70 -8.23 -15.14
CA PHE A 106 -13.23 -8.94 -13.96
C PHE A 106 -14.14 -8.66 -12.77
N THR A 107 -14.47 -7.38 -12.57
CA THR A 107 -15.31 -6.91 -11.47
C THR A 107 -16.72 -7.50 -11.54
N GLU A 108 -17.32 -7.59 -12.72
CA GLU A 108 -18.61 -8.23 -12.97
C GLU A 108 -18.54 -9.73 -12.71
N GLY A 109 -17.50 -10.39 -13.23
CA GLY A 109 -17.25 -11.81 -12.97
C GLY A 109 -17.04 -12.10 -11.48
N MET A 110 -16.49 -11.15 -10.71
CA MET A 110 -16.37 -11.23 -9.26
C MET A 110 -17.69 -10.94 -8.53
N GLY A 111 -18.75 -10.53 -9.23
CA GLY A 111 -20.03 -10.14 -8.63
C GLY A 111 -19.97 -8.82 -7.87
N MET A 112 -18.92 -8.02 -8.10
CA MET A 112 -18.60 -6.79 -7.35
C MET A 112 -18.89 -5.53 -8.16
N LEU A 113 -19.51 -5.63 -9.34
CA LEU A 113 -19.85 -4.49 -10.17
C LEU A 113 -21.14 -3.84 -9.66
N VAL A 114 -21.03 -2.59 -9.21
CA VAL A 114 -22.14 -1.81 -8.66
C VAL A 114 -22.34 -0.53 -9.46
N ASP A 115 -23.56 0.00 -9.44
CA ASP A 115 -23.85 1.31 -10.01
C ASP A 115 -23.48 2.42 -9.01
N LYS A 116 -22.71 3.41 -9.48
CA LYS A 116 -22.34 4.63 -8.76
C LYS A 116 -22.65 5.88 -9.60
N ALA A 117 -23.71 5.83 -10.40
CA ALA A 117 -24.17 6.96 -11.21
C ALA A 117 -24.54 8.21 -10.40
N ASP A 118 -24.91 8.05 -9.12
CA ASP A 118 -25.14 9.15 -8.17
C ASP A 118 -23.90 10.02 -7.94
N LEU A 119 -22.70 9.46 -8.09
CA LEU A 119 -21.41 10.15 -8.05
C LEU A 119 -20.87 10.51 -9.45
N GLY A 120 -21.63 10.19 -10.52
CA GLY A 120 -21.20 10.38 -11.90
C GLY A 120 -20.16 9.38 -12.39
N PHE A 121 -19.97 8.24 -11.69
CA PHE A 121 -18.93 7.27 -12.04
C PHE A 121 -19.41 6.17 -13.00
N GLY A 122 -20.73 5.99 -13.11
CA GLY A 122 -21.33 4.83 -13.78
C GLY A 122 -21.07 3.54 -13.01
N LYS A 123 -20.98 2.41 -13.72
CA LYS A 123 -20.67 1.12 -13.09
C LYS A 123 -19.21 1.05 -12.65
N ARG A 124 -18.96 0.65 -11.41
CA ARG A 124 -17.64 0.55 -10.79
C ARG A 124 -17.53 -0.66 -9.88
N SER A 125 -16.32 -1.00 -9.45
CA SER A 125 -16.14 -2.02 -8.42
C SER A 125 -16.60 -1.51 -7.06
N TRP A 126 -17.30 -2.38 -6.34
CA TRP A 126 -17.39 -2.27 -4.90
C TRP A 126 -16.00 -2.45 -4.27
N ARG A 127 -15.79 -1.89 -3.07
CA ARG A 127 -14.52 -2.02 -2.36
C ARG A 127 -14.44 -3.39 -1.67
N TYR A 128 -13.38 -4.13 -1.95
CA TYR A 128 -13.10 -5.40 -1.31
C TYR A 128 -11.62 -5.71 -1.37
N SER A 129 -11.14 -6.64 -0.55
CA SER A 129 -9.87 -7.31 -0.76
C SER A 129 -10.04 -8.82 -0.73
N MET A 130 -9.09 -9.55 -1.30
CA MET A 130 -9.09 -11.00 -1.31
C MET A 130 -7.68 -11.58 -1.36
N LEU A 131 -7.55 -12.77 -0.81
CA LEU A 131 -6.39 -13.64 -0.96
C LEU A 131 -6.73 -14.72 -1.98
N VAL A 132 -5.90 -14.85 -3.01
CA VAL A 132 -6.07 -15.81 -4.10
C VAL A 132 -4.88 -16.75 -4.13
N ARG A 133 -5.12 -18.07 -4.18
CA ARG A 133 -4.07 -19.08 -4.35
C ARG A 133 -4.34 -19.92 -5.58
N ASP A 134 -3.39 -19.97 -6.50
CA ASP A 134 -3.53 -20.67 -7.78
C ASP A 134 -4.86 -20.33 -8.49
N GLY A 135 -5.20 -19.04 -8.51
CA GLY A 135 -6.46 -18.55 -9.08
C GLY A 135 -7.73 -18.90 -8.32
N VAL A 136 -7.68 -19.54 -7.14
CA VAL A 136 -8.83 -19.79 -6.28
C VAL A 136 -8.90 -18.75 -5.16
N VAL A 137 -10.05 -18.12 -4.96
CA VAL A 137 -10.26 -17.16 -3.87
C VAL A 137 -10.30 -17.92 -2.54
N GLU A 138 -9.26 -17.76 -1.72
CA GLU A 138 -9.16 -18.38 -0.39
C GLU A 138 -9.94 -17.57 0.65
N LYS A 139 -9.78 -16.25 0.63
CA LYS A 139 -10.43 -15.33 1.56
C LYS A 139 -10.91 -14.08 0.84
N MET A 140 -12.06 -13.56 1.21
CA MET A 140 -12.59 -12.29 0.70
C MET A 140 -13.11 -11.40 1.84
N PHE A 141 -12.71 -10.13 1.81
CA PHE A 141 -13.15 -9.08 2.73
C PHE A 141 -13.95 -8.04 1.94
N ILE A 142 -15.26 -8.23 1.89
CA ILE A 142 -16.18 -7.33 1.19
C ILE A 142 -16.60 -6.23 2.17
N GLU A 143 -16.44 -4.97 1.79
CA GLU A 143 -16.92 -3.86 2.62
C GLU A 143 -18.44 -3.93 2.83
N PRO A 144 -18.94 -3.53 4.02
CA PRO A 144 -20.37 -3.57 4.29
C PRO A 144 -21.10 -2.54 3.42
N GLU A 145 -22.27 -2.91 2.89
CA GLU A 145 -23.15 -2.04 2.08
C GLU A 145 -23.80 -0.94 2.94
N GLU A 146 -22.98 0.03 3.35
CA GLU A 146 -23.36 1.21 4.15
C GLU A 146 -23.24 2.51 3.33
N PRO A 147 -23.99 3.57 3.68
CA PRO A 147 -23.84 4.88 3.03
C PRO A 147 -22.41 5.45 3.16
N GLY A 148 -21.98 6.20 2.14
CA GLY A 148 -20.67 6.84 2.11
C GLY A 148 -19.62 6.00 1.37
N ASP A 149 -18.38 6.04 1.86
CA ASP A 149 -17.23 5.31 1.28
C ASP A 149 -16.66 4.34 2.33
N PRO A 150 -17.30 3.17 2.53
CA PRO A 150 -16.90 2.23 3.57
C PRO A 150 -15.49 1.69 3.31
N PHE A 151 -14.68 1.67 4.37
CA PHE A 151 -13.32 1.12 4.40
C PHE A 151 -13.01 0.63 5.82
N LYS A 152 -13.44 -0.59 6.14
CA LYS A 152 -13.41 -1.19 7.48
C LYS A 152 -12.78 -2.58 7.52
N VAL A 153 -12.78 -3.31 6.40
CA VAL A 153 -12.37 -4.73 6.37
C VAL A 153 -11.44 -5.08 5.20
N SER A 154 -11.42 -4.27 4.15
CA SER A 154 -10.60 -4.51 2.96
C SER A 154 -9.16 -4.01 3.09
N ASP A 155 -8.83 -3.36 4.21
CA ASP A 155 -7.51 -2.77 4.45
C ASP A 155 -6.38 -3.80 4.53
N ALA A 156 -5.16 -3.32 4.27
CA ALA A 156 -3.97 -4.16 4.24
C ALA A 156 -3.62 -4.76 5.60
N ASP A 157 -3.93 -4.09 6.71
CA ASP A 157 -3.64 -4.62 8.04
C ASP A 157 -4.58 -5.79 8.38
N THR A 158 -5.86 -5.71 8.00
CA THR A 158 -6.82 -6.83 8.08
C THR A 158 -6.34 -8.02 7.25
N MET A 159 -5.92 -7.78 6.00
CA MET A 159 -5.37 -8.83 5.13
C MET A 159 -4.10 -9.46 5.73
N LEU A 160 -3.15 -8.65 6.20
CA LEU A 160 -1.91 -9.14 6.80
C LEU A 160 -2.17 -9.94 8.07
N ASN A 161 -3.08 -9.48 8.93
CA ASN A 161 -3.47 -10.23 10.12
C ASN A 161 -4.10 -11.58 9.79
N HIS A 162 -4.78 -11.70 8.65
CA HIS A 162 -5.32 -12.98 8.18
C HIS A 162 -4.20 -13.91 7.68
N ILE A 163 -3.27 -13.41 6.87
CA ILE A 163 -2.17 -14.19 6.28
C ILE A 163 -1.14 -14.61 7.32
N ALA A 164 -0.77 -13.69 8.20
CA ALA A 164 0.28 -13.87 9.20
C ALA A 164 -0.11 -13.17 10.52
N PRO A 165 -0.99 -13.81 11.33
CA PRO A 165 -1.38 -13.28 12.63
C PRO A 165 -0.15 -13.02 13.50
N GLY A 166 0.02 -11.78 13.97
CA GLY A 166 1.16 -11.38 14.82
C GLY A 166 2.44 -11.07 14.05
N ALA A 167 2.42 -10.99 12.72
CA ALA A 167 3.55 -10.48 11.95
C ALA A 167 3.95 -9.08 12.43
N ARG A 168 5.25 -8.88 12.65
CA ARG A 168 5.79 -7.56 12.97
C ARG A 168 5.69 -6.69 11.73
N LYS A 169 4.95 -5.58 11.85
CA LYS A 169 4.85 -4.55 10.81
C LYS A 169 6.18 -3.80 10.71
N PRO A 170 6.48 -3.16 9.56
CA PRO A 170 7.69 -2.34 9.43
C PRO A 170 7.70 -1.28 10.53
N ASP A 171 8.85 -1.07 11.16
CA ASP A 171 9.00 0.00 12.12
C ASP A 171 8.89 1.35 11.40
N GLN A 172 8.13 2.27 11.96
CA GLN A 172 8.03 3.62 11.43
C GLN A 172 9.21 4.45 11.95
N VAL A 173 10.30 4.47 11.19
CA VAL A 173 11.52 5.18 11.55
C VAL A 173 11.73 6.39 10.66
N VAL A 174 11.94 7.55 11.29
CA VAL A 174 12.30 8.79 10.59
C VAL A 174 13.49 9.45 11.27
N VAL A 175 14.42 9.95 10.45
CA VAL A 175 15.56 10.73 10.87
C VAL A 175 15.42 12.13 10.30
N PHE A 176 15.17 13.12 11.16
CA PHE A 176 15.31 14.52 10.75
C PHE A 176 16.78 14.91 10.75
N SER A 177 17.34 15.14 9.56
CA SER A 177 18.79 15.35 9.39
C SER A 177 19.14 16.76 8.91
N LYS A 178 20.44 16.99 8.73
CA LYS A 178 21.00 18.18 8.10
C LYS A 178 22.11 17.77 7.14
N VAL A 179 22.16 18.39 5.96
CA VAL A 179 23.25 18.20 4.99
C VAL A 179 24.61 18.52 5.64
N GLY A 180 25.58 17.60 5.49
CA GLY A 180 26.94 17.74 6.05
C GLY A 180 27.07 17.47 7.55
N CYS A 181 26.03 16.99 8.22
CA CYS A 181 26.02 16.68 9.65
C CYS A 181 26.63 15.30 9.94
N SER A 182 27.79 15.25 10.60
CA SER A 182 28.46 13.99 10.98
C SER A 182 27.64 13.16 11.97
N PHE A 183 26.98 13.78 12.95
CA PHE A 183 26.09 13.07 13.87
C PHE A 183 24.89 12.43 13.17
N CYS A 184 24.38 13.06 12.11
CA CYS A 184 23.27 12.54 11.32
C CYS A 184 23.71 11.33 10.51
N ALA A 185 24.91 11.36 9.91
CA ALA A 185 25.51 10.20 9.27
C ALA A 185 25.71 9.04 10.26
N LYS A 186 26.19 9.33 11.48
CA LYS A 186 26.32 8.31 12.54
C LYS A 186 24.97 7.69 12.93
N ALA A 187 23.93 8.50 13.12
CA ALA A 187 22.60 7.99 13.47
C ALA A 187 22.03 7.08 12.37
N LYS A 188 22.21 7.47 11.10
CA LYS A 188 21.81 6.66 9.94
C LYS A 188 22.55 5.33 9.87
N GLN A 189 23.88 5.37 10.00
CA GLN A 189 24.69 4.14 10.04
C GLN A 189 24.25 3.21 11.19
N LEU A 190 23.92 3.74 12.37
CA LEU A 190 23.42 2.93 13.47
C LEU A 190 22.10 2.23 13.15
N LEU A 191 21.20 2.89 12.40
CA LEU A 191 19.95 2.29 11.95
C LEU A 191 20.21 1.20 10.90
N ASP A 192 21.07 1.50 9.91
CA ASP A 192 21.49 0.54 8.88
C ASP A 192 22.12 -0.72 9.51
N ASP A 193 23.06 -0.54 10.45
CA ASP A 193 23.76 -1.62 11.15
C ASP A 193 22.81 -2.51 12.00
N ASN A 194 21.64 -1.99 12.36
CA ASN A 194 20.63 -2.69 13.14
C ASN A 194 19.42 -3.14 12.30
N GLY A 195 19.48 -3.00 10.98
CA GLY A 195 18.47 -3.49 10.05
C GLY A 195 17.14 -2.72 10.10
N PHE A 196 17.19 -1.43 10.45
CA PHE A 196 16.02 -0.56 10.33
C PHE A 196 15.94 0.05 8.94
N ASP A 197 14.80 -0.09 8.29
CA ASP A 197 14.40 0.80 7.21
C ASP A 197 13.95 2.14 7.80
N TYR A 198 14.37 3.26 7.20
CA TYR A 198 14.02 4.60 7.69
C TYR A 198 13.89 5.63 6.57
N ILE A 199 13.13 6.69 6.86
CA ILE A 199 13.06 7.89 6.02
C ILE A 199 14.02 8.95 6.56
N ASP A 200 14.95 9.42 5.72
CA ASP A 200 15.76 10.60 5.99
C ASP A 200 15.03 11.86 5.51
N VAL A 201 14.72 12.77 6.42
CA VAL A 201 14.12 14.08 6.13
C VAL A 201 15.17 15.15 6.35
N PRO A 202 15.93 15.54 5.31
CA PRO A 202 16.89 16.63 5.43
C PRO A 202 16.15 17.96 5.61
N LEU A 203 16.47 18.68 6.69
CA LEU A 203 15.83 19.95 7.01
C LEU A 203 16.69 21.16 6.61
N ASP A 204 16.07 22.10 5.90
CA ASP A 204 16.68 23.38 5.56
C ASP A 204 16.99 24.23 6.79
N ASN A 205 18.12 24.93 6.77
CA ASN A 205 18.57 25.77 7.88
C ASN A 205 17.51 26.80 8.34
N LYS A 206 16.68 27.30 7.42
CA LYS A 206 15.65 28.32 7.70
C LYS A 206 14.50 27.79 8.57
N VAL A 207 14.17 26.51 8.47
CA VAL A 207 13.00 25.91 9.12
C VAL A 207 13.37 24.88 10.19
N ARG A 208 14.57 24.31 10.10
CA ARG A 208 15.07 23.21 10.95
C ARG A 208 14.82 23.43 12.44
N GLY A 209 15.20 24.59 12.98
CA GLY A 209 15.02 24.87 14.41
C GLY A 209 13.55 24.88 14.84
N LYS A 210 12.66 25.41 14.01
CA LYS A 210 11.21 25.42 14.29
C LYS A 210 10.61 24.03 14.21
N VAL A 211 10.95 23.26 13.17
CA VAL A 211 10.46 21.90 12.98
C VAL A 211 10.93 21.02 14.13
N LEU A 212 12.24 20.96 14.38
CA LEU A 212 12.81 20.12 15.44
C LEU A 212 12.30 20.53 16.82
N GLY A 213 12.29 21.83 17.14
CA GLY A 213 11.80 22.31 18.43
C GLY A 213 10.33 21.94 18.66
N ALA A 214 9.50 21.97 17.61
CA ALA A 214 8.08 21.61 17.71
C ALA A 214 7.85 20.11 17.86
N VAL A 215 8.57 19.26 17.09
CA VAL A 215 8.30 17.81 17.09
C VAL A 215 9.09 17.05 18.16
N SER A 216 10.27 17.55 18.55
CA SER A 216 11.19 16.86 19.46
C SER A 216 11.49 17.63 20.75
N GLY A 217 11.17 18.92 20.83
CA GLY A 217 11.64 19.79 21.92
C GLY A 217 13.12 20.19 21.79
N GLU A 218 13.85 19.62 20.84
CA GLU A 218 15.28 19.87 20.62
C GLU A 218 15.51 20.77 19.41
N MET A 219 16.59 21.55 19.43
CA MET A 219 16.91 22.51 18.35
C MET A 219 17.95 21.98 17.35
N THR A 220 18.48 20.78 17.58
CA THR A 220 19.63 20.23 16.84
C THR A 220 19.30 18.93 16.13
N ALA A 221 19.90 18.73 14.96
CA ALA A 221 19.82 17.48 14.21
C ALA A 221 21.03 16.59 14.56
N PRO A 222 20.90 15.25 14.49
CA PRO A 222 19.70 14.51 14.09
C PRO A 222 18.66 14.42 15.21
N GLN A 223 17.39 14.23 14.84
CA GLN A 223 16.35 13.73 15.76
C GLN A 223 15.68 12.52 15.13
N VAL A 224 15.74 11.40 15.84
CA VAL A 224 15.24 10.09 15.40
C VAL A 224 13.96 9.78 16.14
N PHE A 225 12.94 9.36 15.39
CA PHE A 225 11.70 8.83 15.92
C PHE A 225 11.54 7.39 15.46
N ILE A 226 11.11 6.52 16.36
CA ILE A 226 10.80 5.12 16.08
C ILE A 226 9.39 4.85 16.61
N ASN A 227 8.49 4.40 15.73
CA ASN A 227 7.10 4.05 16.07
C ASN A 227 6.38 5.16 16.85
N GLY A 228 6.53 6.41 16.38
CA GLY A 228 5.90 7.60 16.97
C GLY A 228 6.54 8.13 18.24
N LYS A 229 7.62 7.49 18.76
CA LYS A 229 8.33 7.94 19.96
C LYS A 229 9.64 8.62 19.59
N LEU A 230 9.89 9.78 20.20
CA LEU A 230 11.19 10.43 20.11
C LEU A 230 12.25 9.57 20.80
N VAL A 231 13.24 9.12 20.03
CA VAL A 231 14.45 8.46 20.54
C VAL A 231 15.52 9.51 20.84
N GLY A 232 15.63 10.55 20.01
CA GLY A 232 16.55 11.67 20.19
C GLY A 232 17.68 11.72 19.17
N GLY A 233 18.81 12.30 19.55
CA GLY A 233 20.01 12.38 18.70
C GLY A 233 20.81 11.08 18.63
N ALA A 234 21.96 11.11 17.94
CA ALA A 234 22.77 9.91 17.65
C ALA A 234 23.21 9.13 18.90
N GLU A 235 23.54 9.83 20.00
CA GLU A 235 23.93 9.17 21.26
C GLU A 235 22.73 8.53 21.96
N ALA A 236 21.56 9.16 21.91
CA ALA A 236 20.35 8.62 22.49
C ALA A 236 19.88 7.38 21.70
N LEU A 237 19.97 7.43 20.37
CA LEU A 237 19.76 6.26 19.52
C LEU A 237 20.73 5.13 19.84
N GLN A 238 22.02 5.42 20.01
CA GLN A 238 23.01 4.41 20.37
C GLN A 238 22.66 3.72 21.70
N ARG A 239 22.16 4.45 22.69
CA ARG A 239 21.68 3.86 23.96
C ARG A 239 20.41 3.04 23.78
N TYR A 240 19.47 3.53 22.96
CA TYR A 240 18.22 2.84 22.65
C TYR A 240 18.45 1.49 21.95
N LEU A 241 19.41 1.41 21.04
CA LEU A 241 19.74 0.18 20.32
C LEU A 241 20.55 -0.81 21.16
N ALA A 242 21.14 -0.36 22.27
CA ALA A 242 21.91 -1.20 23.19
C ALA A 242 21.08 -1.83 24.31
N SER A 243 19.78 -1.49 24.41
CA SER A 243 18.82 -2.04 25.38
C SER A 243 17.96 -3.13 24.78
#